data_AF-A0ABD0PSY6-F1
#
_entry.id   AF-A0ABD0PSY6-F1
#
_cell.length_a   1.000
_cell.length_b   1.000
_cell.length_c   1.000
_cell.angle_alpha   90.00
_cell.angle_beta   90.00
_cell.angle_gamma   90.00
#
_symmetry.space_group_name_H-M   'P 1'
#
loop_
_entity.id
_entity.type
_entity.pdbx_description
1 polymer ?
#
loop_
_entity_poly.entity_id
_entity_poly.type
_entity_poly.pdbx_seq_one_letter_code
_entity_poly.pdbx_strand_id
1 'polypeptide(L)'
;NAIETMGQTNEKILTMINQYQCDDTLPINPLSMLLNGIVDPAVMGGFAKYEKAFFTDEYMHEHTDDRDKLMRLKDLIAWQIPLLGRGISLHGKRVTDDLRPFHERMEECFKQLKKKVEKEYGVRELPDMDERRSTRPRSMLRSVRQSICSLAGSECGTPTKLHPE
;
A
#
# COMPACT_ATOMS: atom_id res chain seq x y z
N ASN A 1 -21.27 -9.56 7.18
CA ASN A 1 -20.53 -10.46 6.28
C ASN A 1 -20.04 -9.77 4.99
N ALA A 2 -20.87 -9.54 3.94
CA ALA A 2 -20.35 -9.01 2.66
C ALA A 2 -19.60 -7.66 2.77
N ILE A 3 -20.15 -6.71 3.52
CA ILE A 3 -19.51 -5.41 3.80
C ILE A 3 -18.17 -5.60 4.51
N GLU A 4 -18.11 -6.49 5.51
CA GLU A 4 -16.89 -6.75 6.28
C GLU A 4 -15.81 -7.39 5.39
N THR A 5 -16.17 -8.42 4.62
CA THR A 5 -15.24 -9.08 3.69
C THR A 5 -14.68 -8.10 2.67
N MET A 6 -15.53 -7.23 2.11
CA MET A 6 -15.12 -6.22 1.15
C MET A 6 -14.18 -5.18 1.80
N GLY A 7 -14.54 -4.70 3.00
CA GLY A 7 -13.71 -3.79 3.78
C GLY A 7 -12.34 -4.37 4.13
N GLN A 8 -12.30 -5.60 4.66
CA GLN A 8 -11.06 -6.31 5.00
C GLN A 8 -10.17 -6.55 3.78
N THR A 9 -10.77 -6.84 2.62
CA THR A 9 -10.02 -7.00 1.37
C THR A 9 -9.37 -5.68 0.96
N ASN A 10 -10.09 -4.57 1.06
CA ASN A 10 -9.55 -3.24 0.76
C ASN A 10 -8.42 -2.84 1.73
N GLU A 11 -8.59 -3.09 3.03
CA GLU A 11 -7.56 -2.88 4.05
C GLU A 11 -6.31 -3.73 3.79
N LYS A 12 -6.49 -4.98 3.35
CA LYS A 12 -5.40 -5.88 2.99
C LYS A 12 -4.62 -5.37 1.77
N ILE A 13 -5.30 -4.87 0.74
CA ILE A 13 -4.63 -4.23 -0.42
C ILE A 13 -3.80 -3.03 0.04
N LEU A 14 -4.40 -2.13 0.83
CA LEU A 14 -3.73 -0.93 1.31
C LEU A 14 -2.50 -1.26 2.15
N THR A 15 -2.63 -2.22 3.06
CA THR A 15 -1.53 -2.71 3.91
C THR A 15 -0.40 -3.27 3.05
N MET A 16 -0.72 -4.09 2.05
CA MET A 16 0.29 -4.63 1.14
C MET A 16 1.00 -3.55 0.34
N ILE A 17 0.26 -2.57 -0.20
CA ILE A 17 0.87 -1.44 -0.91
C ILE A 17 1.87 -0.71 0.00
N ASN A 18 1.49 -0.41 1.23
CA ASN A 18 2.36 0.31 2.18
C ASN A 18 3.62 -0.50 2.55
N GLN A 19 3.47 -1.82 2.75
CA GLN A 19 4.61 -2.69 3.05
C GLN A 19 5.60 -2.74 1.89
N TYR A 20 5.10 -2.97 0.67
CA TYR A 20 5.96 -3.01 -0.50
C TYR A 20 6.61 -1.64 -0.70
N GLN A 21 5.88 -0.53 -0.64
CA GLN A 21 6.49 0.80 -0.75
C GLN A 21 7.61 1.09 0.26
N CYS A 22 7.57 0.49 1.46
CA CYS A 22 8.61 0.69 2.48
C CYS A 22 9.81 -0.25 2.31
N ASP A 23 9.66 -1.39 1.65
CA ASP A 23 10.68 -2.43 1.53
C ASP A 23 10.73 -3.01 0.11
N ASP A 24 11.77 -2.66 -0.62
CA ASP A 24 12.05 -3.15 -1.97
C ASP A 24 12.61 -4.59 -2.00
N THR A 25 12.99 -5.16 -0.86
CA THR A 25 13.56 -6.51 -0.77
C THR A 25 12.51 -7.62 -0.70
N LEU A 26 11.24 -7.25 -0.49
CA LEU A 26 10.14 -8.21 -0.40
C LEU A 26 9.94 -8.97 -1.72
N PRO A 27 9.75 -10.30 -1.67
CA PRO A 27 9.45 -11.09 -2.87
C PRO A 27 8.11 -10.64 -3.47
N ILE A 28 7.99 -10.58 -4.80
CA ILE A 28 6.80 -10.01 -5.46
C ILE A 28 5.55 -10.91 -5.41
N ASN A 29 5.75 -12.23 -5.29
CA ASN A 29 4.69 -13.24 -5.43
C ASN A 29 3.46 -13.03 -4.52
N PRO A 30 3.59 -12.66 -3.22
CA PRO A 30 2.43 -12.39 -2.38
C PRO A 30 1.57 -11.23 -2.90
N LEU A 31 2.18 -10.16 -3.42
CA LEU A 31 1.46 -9.05 -4.05
C LEU A 31 0.79 -9.52 -5.35
N SER A 32 1.51 -10.28 -6.18
CA SER A 32 0.98 -10.87 -7.41
C SER A 32 -0.28 -11.71 -7.16
N MET A 33 -0.22 -12.61 -6.17
CA MET A 33 -1.34 -13.49 -5.81
C MET A 33 -2.54 -12.71 -5.29
N LEU A 34 -2.31 -11.71 -4.42
CA LEU A 34 -3.39 -10.89 -3.87
C LEU A 34 -4.10 -10.11 -4.97
N LEU A 35 -3.36 -9.38 -5.79
CA LEU A 35 -3.94 -8.54 -6.84
C LEU A 35 -4.68 -9.39 -7.87
N ASN A 36 -4.06 -10.47 -8.36
CA ASN A 36 -4.67 -11.34 -9.36
C ASN A 36 -5.94 -12.02 -8.82
N GLY A 37 -5.93 -12.48 -7.57
CA GLY A 37 -7.10 -13.11 -6.95
C GLY A 37 -8.31 -12.18 -6.83
N ILE A 38 -8.11 -10.86 -6.93
CA ILE A 38 -9.18 -9.86 -6.87
C ILE A 38 -9.60 -9.42 -8.28
N VAL A 39 -8.64 -9.16 -9.18
CA VAL A 39 -8.97 -8.72 -10.55
C VAL A 39 -9.48 -9.84 -11.45
N ASP A 40 -9.11 -11.09 -11.15
CA ASP A 40 -9.54 -12.29 -11.87
C ASP A 40 -9.99 -13.39 -10.89
N PRO A 41 -11.15 -13.25 -10.23
CA PRO A 41 -11.57 -14.11 -9.13
C PRO A 41 -12.21 -15.42 -9.61
N ALA A 42 -11.52 -16.18 -10.46
CA ALA A 42 -12.04 -17.36 -11.17
C ALA A 42 -12.67 -18.44 -10.24
N VAL A 43 -12.21 -18.54 -8.99
CA VAL A 43 -12.70 -19.55 -8.03
C VAL A 43 -13.77 -18.97 -7.09
N MET A 44 -13.51 -17.79 -6.51
CA MET A 44 -14.37 -17.22 -5.47
C MET A 44 -15.53 -16.39 -6.03
N GLY A 45 -15.49 -16.00 -7.31
CA GLY A 45 -16.54 -15.26 -8.00
C GLY A 45 -16.62 -13.75 -7.69
N GLY A 46 -15.75 -13.26 -6.80
CA GLY A 46 -15.62 -11.83 -6.46
C GLY A 46 -16.91 -11.18 -5.96
N PHE A 47 -16.98 -9.85 -6.09
CA PHE A 47 -18.18 -9.10 -5.69
C PHE A 47 -19.38 -9.33 -6.62
N ALA A 48 -19.20 -9.98 -7.78
CA ALA A 48 -20.32 -10.33 -8.65
C ALA A 48 -21.34 -11.25 -7.95
N LYS A 49 -20.90 -12.03 -6.94
CA LYS A 49 -21.80 -12.77 -6.05
C LYS A 49 -22.68 -11.85 -5.21
N TYR A 50 -22.14 -10.73 -4.74
CA TYR A 50 -22.90 -9.73 -3.98
C TYR A 50 -23.89 -8.99 -4.87
N GLU A 51 -23.51 -8.66 -6.11
CA GLU A 51 -24.43 -8.04 -7.09
C GLU A 51 -25.66 -8.92 -7.32
N LYS A 52 -25.43 -10.21 -7.60
CA LYS A 52 -26.50 -11.18 -7.85
C LYS A 52 -27.37 -11.45 -6.62
N ALA A 53 -26.83 -11.30 -5.42
CA ALA A 53 -27.54 -11.60 -4.18
C ALA A 53 -28.31 -10.40 -3.61
N PHE A 54 -27.76 -9.19 -3.74
CA PHE A 54 -28.24 -8.03 -2.98
C PHE A 54 -28.61 -6.82 -3.84
N PHE A 55 -28.19 -6.77 -5.11
CA PHE A 55 -28.44 -5.63 -6.00
C PHE A 55 -29.53 -5.93 -7.03
N THR A 56 -30.46 -6.83 -6.69
CA THR A 56 -31.66 -7.08 -7.50
C THR A 56 -32.79 -6.15 -7.06
N ASP A 57 -33.68 -5.81 -8.00
CA ASP A 57 -34.84 -4.97 -7.71
C ASP A 57 -35.75 -5.60 -6.65
N GLU A 58 -35.92 -6.93 -6.69
CA GLU A 58 -36.67 -7.70 -5.69
C GLU A 58 -36.08 -7.53 -4.29
N TYR A 59 -34.77 -7.77 -4.11
CA TYR A 59 -34.13 -7.63 -2.81
C TYR A 59 -34.24 -6.19 -2.27
N MET A 60 -34.06 -5.20 -3.14
CA MET A 60 -34.12 -3.79 -2.75
C MET A 60 -35.53 -3.32 -2.39
N HIS A 61 -36.58 -3.94 -2.95
CA HIS A 61 -37.97 -3.69 -2.57
C HIS A 61 -38.32 -4.41 -1.26
N GLU A 62 -37.89 -5.66 -1.10
CA GLU A 62 -38.24 -6.48 0.07
C GLU A 62 -37.48 -6.07 1.34
N HIS A 63 -36.28 -5.49 1.20
CA HIS A 63 -35.41 -5.12 2.31
C HIS A 63 -35.09 -3.62 2.33
N THR A 64 -36.11 -2.79 2.51
CA THR A 64 -35.95 -1.33 2.52
C THR A 64 -35.02 -0.82 3.63
N ASP A 65 -34.93 -1.54 4.74
CA ASP A 65 -34.08 -1.19 5.88
C ASP A 65 -32.58 -1.40 5.61
N ASP A 66 -32.23 -2.17 4.57
CA ASP A 66 -30.84 -2.44 4.20
C ASP A 66 -30.26 -1.40 3.23
N ARG A 67 -31.02 -0.37 2.84
CA ARG A 67 -30.59 0.66 1.87
C ARG A 67 -29.21 1.25 2.18
N ASP A 68 -28.95 1.61 3.43
CA ASP A 68 -27.66 2.19 3.84
C ASP A 68 -26.52 1.16 3.76
N LYS A 69 -26.80 -0.10 4.09
CA LYS A 69 -25.84 -1.21 3.96
C LYS A 69 -25.50 -1.48 2.50
N LEU A 70 -26.49 -1.45 1.62
CA LEU A 70 -26.29 -1.61 0.18
C LEU A 70 -25.46 -0.45 -0.39
N MET A 71 -25.76 0.78 0.01
CA MET A 71 -24.97 1.95 -0.38
C MET A 71 -23.51 1.81 0.09
N ARG A 72 -23.30 1.38 1.33
CA ARG A 72 -21.96 1.13 1.88
C ARG A 72 -21.21 0.05 1.11
N LEU A 73 -21.87 -1.04 0.73
CA LEU A 73 -21.24 -2.11 -0.03
C LEU A 73 -20.83 -1.63 -1.43
N LYS A 74 -21.71 -0.89 -2.13
CA LYS A 74 -21.41 -0.26 -3.43
C LYS A 74 -20.21 0.69 -3.31
N ASP A 75 -20.17 1.49 -2.25
CA ASP A 75 -19.06 2.42 -2.02
C ASP A 75 -17.72 1.70 -1.78
N LEU A 76 -17.74 0.59 -1.04
CA LEU A 76 -16.54 -0.24 -0.85
C LEU A 76 -16.05 -0.88 -2.16
N ILE A 77 -16.96 -1.29 -3.05
CA ILE A 77 -16.62 -1.79 -4.40
C ILE A 77 -15.95 -0.69 -5.21
N ALA A 78 -16.51 0.53 -5.22
CA ALA A 78 -15.90 1.66 -5.91
C ALA A 78 -14.51 2.02 -5.35
N TRP A 79 -14.35 2.01 -4.02
CA TRP A 79 -13.07 2.31 -3.35
C TRP A 79 -11.97 1.26 -3.60
N GLN A 80 -12.32 0.03 -3.96
CA GLN A 80 -11.34 -0.99 -4.28
C GLN A 80 -10.56 -0.68 -5.56
N ILE A 81 -11.17 0.01 -6.53
CA ILE A 81 -10.57 0.31 -7.83
C ILE A 81 -9.29 1.13 -7.74
N PRO A 82 -9.26 2.31 -7.08
CA PRO A 82 -8.02 3.07 -7.01
C PRO A 82 -6.95 2.35 -6.16
N LEU A 83 -7.34 1.54 -5.17
CA LEU A 83 -6.41 0.69 -4.41
C LEU A 83 -5.74 -0.34 -5.30
N LEU A 84 -6.51 -1.08 -6.10
CA LEU A 84 -5.99 -2.03 -7.08
C LEU A 84 -5.09 -1.33 -8.10
N GLY A 85 -5.49 -0.16 -8.62
CA GLY A 85 -4.68 0.61 -9.55
C GLY A 85 -3.30 0.96 -8.99
N ARG A 86 -3.23 1.41 -7.74
CA ARG A 86 -1.95 1.69 -7.06
C ARG A 86 -1.13 0.41 -6.85
N GLY A 87 -1.76 -0.68 -6.41
CA GLY A 87 -1.09 -1.96 -6.22
C GLY A 87 -0.51 -2.54 -7.51
N ILE A 88 -1.27 -2.48 -8.61
CA ILE A 88 -0.84 -2.94 -9.93
C ILE A 88 0.28 -2.07 -10.48
N SER A 89 0.19 -0.74 -10.33
CA SER A 89 1.29 0.16 -10.71
C SER A 89 2.57 -0.15 -9.94
N LEU A 90 2.48 -0.39 -8.62
CA LEU A 90 3.62 -0.78 -7.79
C LEU A 90 4.19 -2.13 -8.24
N HIS A 91 3.33 -3.10 -8.53
CA HIS A 91 3.73 -4.41 -9.05
C HIS A 91 4.47 -4.31 -10.38
N GLY A 92 3.99 -3.49 -11.32
CA GLY A 92 4.61 -3.29 -12.65
C GLY A 92 6.04 -2.74 -12.57
N LYS A 93 6.34 -1.94 -11.55
CA LYS A 93 7.70 -1.42 -11.28
C LYS A 93 8.67 -2.49 -10.76
N ARG A 94 8.17 -3.60 -10.21
CA ARG A 94 8.99 -4.62 -9.51
C ARG A 94 9.03 -5.97 -10.20
N VAL A 95 8.08 -6.26 -11.09
CA VAL A 95 7.99 -7.55 -11.76
C VAL A 95 9.20 -7.74 -12.70
N THR A 96 9.76 -8.96 -12.67
CA THR A 96 10.85 -9.38 -13.57
C THR A 96 10.31 -9.57 -14.99
N ASP A 97 11.21 -9.64 -15.97
CA ASP A 97 10.81 -9.81 -17.37
C ASP A 97 10.12 -11.16 -17.63
N ASP A 98 10.53 -12.22 -16.92
CA ASP A 98 9.88 -13.53 -16.99
C ASP A 98 8.39 -13.49 -16.57
N LEU A 99 8.04 -12.59 -15.64
CA LEU A 99 6.69 -12.43 -15.14
C LEU A 99 5.92 -11.28 -15.84
N ARG A 100 6.51 -10.64 -16.85
CA ARG A 100 5.87 -9.53 -17.59
C ARG A 100 4.55 -9.94 -18.24
N PRO A 101 4.44 -11.09 -18.95
CA PRO A 101 3.16 -11.48 -19.57
C PRO A 101 2.04 -11.68 -18.55
N PHE A 102 2.39 -12.17 -17.34
CA PHE A 102 1.45 -12.31 -16.26
C PHE A 102 0.95 -10.96 -15.75
N HIS A 103 1.85 -9.98 -15.61
CA HIS A 103 1.48 -8.62 -15.24
C HIS A 103 0.57 -7.95 -16.28
N GLU A 104 0.91 -8.04 -17.56
CA GLU A 104 0.10 -7.47 -18.65
C GLU A 104 -1.33 -8.03 -18.63
N ARG A 105 -1.47 -9.34 -18.42
CA ARG A 105 -2.78 -9.96 -18.26
C ARG A 105 -3.55 -9.42 -17.06
N MET A 106 -2.89 -9.22 -15.94
CA MET A 106 -3.48 -8.63 -14.74
C MET A 106 -3.97 -7.18 -15.00
N GLU A 107 -3.20 -6.39 -15.75
CA GLU A 107 -3.60 -5.04 -16.16
C GLU A 107 -4.82 -5.04 -17.09
N GLU A 108 -4.91 -5.99 -18.03
CA GLU A 108 -6.09 -6.15 -18.88
C GLU A 108 -7.35 -6.46 -18.07
N CYS A 109 -7.26 -7.43 -17.15
CA CYS A 109 -8.36 -7.78 -16.25
C CYS A 109 -8.77 -6.56 -15.42
N PHE A 110 -7.81 -5.82 -14.89
CA PHE A 110 -8.07 -4.59 -14.14
C PHE A 110 -8.73 -3.51 -14.99
N LYS A 111 -8.31 -3.28 -16.25
CA LYS A 111 -8.93 -2.29 -17.15
C LYS A 111 -10.41 -2.59 -17.37
N GLN A 112 -10.75 -3.86 -17.58
CA GLN A 112 -12.14 -4.30 -17.75
C GLN A 112 -12.94 -4.12 -16.45
N LEU A 113 -12.36 -4.54 -15.33
CA LEU A 113 -12.98 -4.40 -14.01
C LEU A 113 -13.22 -2.93 -13.64
N LYS A 114 -12.21 -2.08 -13.80
CA LYS A 114 -12.29 -0.63 -13.57
C LYS A 114 -13.41 -0.01 -14.39
N LYS A 115 -13.46 -0.28 -15.70
CA LYS A 115 -14.51 0.22 -16.58
C LYS A 115 -15.92 -0.18 -16.10
N LYS A 116 -16.10 -1.44 -15.68
CA LYS A 116 -17.38 -1.92 -15.13
C LYS A 116 -17.74 -1.16 -13.85
N VAL A 117 -16.83 -1.12 -12.89
CA VAL A 117 -17.11 -0.55 -11.56
C VAL A 117 -17.33 0.95 -11.62
N GLU A 118 -16.54 1.68 -12.41
CA GLU A 118 -16.72 3.14 -12.55
C GLU A 118 -18.04 3.49 -13.23
N LYS A 119 -18.49 2.66 -14.18
CA LYS A 119 -19.80 2.83 -14.82
C LYS A 119 -20.95 2.61 -13.84
N GLU A 120 -20.90 1.55 -13.03
CA GLU A 120 -22.03 1.13 -12.18
C GLU A 120 -22.05 1.81 -10.80
N TYR A 121 -20.89 2.14 -10.25
CA TYR A 121 -20.73 2.61 -8.86
C TYR A 121 -20.02 3.96 -8.75
N GLY A 122 -19.59 4.53 -9.89
CA GLY A 122 -18.89 5.80 -9.96
C GLY A 122 -17.39 5.69 -9.67
N VAL A 123 -16.69 6.79 -9.92
CA VAL A 123 -15.24 6.90 -9.72
C VAL A 123 -14.94 7.23 -8.26
N ARG A 124 -13.80 6.71 -7.77
CA ARG A 124 -13.18 7.10 -6.51
C ARG A 124 -11.74 7.49 -6.76
N GLU A 125 -11.29 8.54 -6.09
CA GLU A 125 -9.92 9.02 -6.17
C GLU A 125 -9.23 8.76 -4.83
N LEU A 126 -8.08 8.09 -4.86
CA LEU A 126 -7.24 8.04 -3.69
C LEU A 126 -6.54 9.39 -3.53
N PRO A 127 -6.51 9.95 -2.32
CA PRO A 127 -5.68 11.12 -2.04
C PRO A 127 -4.23 10.83 -2.43
N ASP A 128 -3.59 11.81 -3.04
CA ASP A 128 -2.18 11.71 -3.36
C ASP A 128 -1.39 11.54 -2.05
N MET A 129 -0.76 10.37 -1.91
CA MET A 129 0.07 10.01 -0.76
C MET A 129 1.53 10.22 -1.13
N ASP A 130 1.83 11.35 -1.77
CA ASP A 130 3.14 11.71 -2.29
C ASP A 130 4.24 11.55 -1.22
N GLU A 131 5.18 10.62 -1.48
CA GLU A 131 6.64 10.66 -1.31
C GLU A 131 7.27 11.39 -0.08
N ARG A 132 6.53 11.67 0.99
CA ARG A 132 7.04 12.36 2.21
C ARG A 132 7.78 11.43 3.17
N ARG A 133 8.59 10.51 2.64
CA ARG A 133 9.62 9.77 3.41
C ARG A 133 11.03 9.88 2.83
N SER A 134 11.27 10.80 1.90
CA SER A 134 12.61 11.21 1.49
C SER A 134 13.09 12.54 2.13
N THR A 135 12.45 13.03 3.19
CA THR A 135 13.04 14.04 4.07
C THR A 135 13.92 13.37 5.14
N ARG A 136 14.97 12.66 4.70
CA ARG A 136 16.11 12.42 5.59
C ARG A 136 16.83 13.76 5.74
N PRO A 137 16.94 14.37 6.93
CA PRO A 137 17.82 15.51 7.07
C PRO A 137 19.24 15.01 6.84
N ARG A 138 19.92 15.50 5.79
CA ARG A 138 21.38 15.43 5.74
C ARG A 138 21.87 16.18 6.96
N SER A 139 22.45 15.47 7.93
CA SER A 139 23.20 16.09 9.02
C SER A 139 24.30 16.95 8.40
N MET A 140 24.09 18.27 8.40
CA MET A 140 25.14 19.23 8.12
C MET A 140 26.07 19.26 9.33
N LEU A 141 27.09 18.39 9.35
CA LEU A 141 28.28 18.68 10.14
C LEU A 141 29.04 19.83 9.44
N ARG A 142 28.57 21.06 9.65
CA ARG A 142 29.39 22.27 9.52
C ARG A 142 29.87 22.65 10.91
N SER A 143 31.00 22.09 11.34
CA SER A 143 31.79 22.70 12.40
C SER A 143 32.78 23.67 11.75
N VAL A 144 32.43 24.95 11.75
CA VAL A 144 33.37 26.03 11.52
C VAL A 144 33.46 26.82 12.81
N ARG A 145 34.60 26.71 13.49
CA ARG A 145 35.21 27.86 14.15
C ARG A 145 36.72 27.71 14.18
N GLN A 146 37.36 28.57 13.38
CA GLN A 146 38.79 28.89 13.40
C GLN A 146 39.15 29.55 14.75
N SER A 147 40.21 29.06 15.43
CA SER A 147 41.55 29.69 15.60
C SER A 147 41.62 30.67 16.81
N ILE A 148 42.64 30.87 17.65
CA ILE A 148 44.08 30.51 17.84
C ILE A 148 44.36 30.70 19.35
N CYS A 149 45.29 29.95 19.97
CA CYS A 149 46.25 30.47 20.97
C CYS A 149 47.39 29.46 21.17
N SER A 150 48.60 29.90 20.84
CA SER A 150 49.88 29.17 20.98
C SER A 150 50.49 29.43 22.36
N LEU A 151 51.24 28.46 22.91
CA LEU A 151 52.64 28.57 23.40
C LEU A 151 52.95 27.55 24.53
N ALA A 152 54.16 26.96 24.41
CA ALA A 152 55.00 26.30 25.42
C ALA A 152 54.43 25.02 26.06
N GLY A 153 55.13 23.89 26.21
CA GLY A 153 56.56 23.62 26.29
C GLY A 153 56.77 22.66 27.47
N SER A 154 57.67 21.68 27.31
CA SER A 154 58.33 20.90 28.38
C SER A 154 57.64 19.64 28.95
N GLU A 155 58.17 18.49 28.48
CA GLU A 155 58.77 17.36 29.23
C GLU A 155 58.13 16.71 30.47
N CYS A 156 58.09 15.37 30.39
CA CYS A 156 58.45 14.33 31.38
C CYS A 156 57.84 14.33 32.80
N GLY A 157 57.29 13.16 33.17
CA GLY A 157 57.31 12.70 34.57
C GLY A 157 56.09 11.88 34.99
N THR A 158 56.18 10.55 34.93
CA THR A 158 55.46 9.68 35.89
C THR A 158 56.05 9.87 37.29
N PRO A 159 55.25 9.77 38.36
CA PRO A 159 55.40 8.59 39.20
C PRO A 159 54.13 8.07 39.91
N THR A 160 54.19 6.76 40.13
CA THR A 160 53.50 5.83 41.03
C THR A 160 53.19 6.33 42.46
N LYS A 161 52.06 5.89 43.05
CA LYS A 161 51.88 5.22 44.38
C LYS A 161 50.38 4.88 44.58
N LEU A 162 49.97 3.61 44.74
CA LEU A 162 49.83 2.82 46.00
C LEU A 162 48.87 3.50 47.00
N HIS A 163 47.85 2.91 47.64
CA HIS A 163 47.22 1.58 47.76
C HIS A 163 45.92 1.81 48.63
N PRO A 164 45.36 0.84 49.39
CA PRO A 164 43.99 0.24 49.32
C PRO A 164 42.92 0.79 50.27
N GLU A 165 41.67 0.32 50.09
CA GLU A 165 41.04 -0.71 50.94
C GLU A 165 40.37 -1.78 50.06
#